data_AF-A0A1K1RYR0-F1
#
_entry.id   AF-A0A1K1RYR0-F1
#
_cell.length_a   1.000
_cell.length_b   1.000
_cell.length_c   1.000
_cell.angle_alpha   90.00
_cell.angle_beta   90.00
_cell.angle_gamma   90.00
#
_symmetry.space_group_name_H-M   'P 1'
#
loop_
_entity.id
_entity.type
_entity.pdbx_description
1 polymer ?
#
loop_
_entity_poly.entity_id
_entity_poly.type
_entity_poly.pdbx_seq_one_letter_code
_entity_poly.pdbx_strand_id
1 'polypeptide(L)'
;MYFTAISFPMIDITSFETLDKAISLAGGEPTVLEALWDGNTTGWYLYLNLHVTIKRLFFSKKEIRYIGKISLGGDIRLFNKIVPPWPEAELAKEWGKMANEKYGLIFYFPSDKEPDSNCPRWEQRHWGIQCADCAKIIIPTDSPYLPKDICYNCYLTREFNNKIKNAEPNDNGVNLYMVKDEEYIYLGYSSSLDGFPIAPFITEIVQARREKRLVDIVTLEERDISIIKEKIEQALDQKVAVYKSAEFSPDFPQNFKRNIKRLTVEYKGNRYELIEQLCKEHSKIGSLVRALETVDNAISGDYCFNFYFKNGFNHRDDAVLRFVNFVSNGSTSISAIVQRYNGILNETEVRDTITKMEEVGCLTIEGEIVQTTDITRKLL
;
A
#
# COMPACT_ATOMS: atom_id res chain seq x y z
N MET A 1 0.25 28.62 29.50
CA MET A 1 0.64 29.47 28.36
C MET A 1 0.61 28.58 27.12
N TYR A 2 -0.44 28.73 26.30
CA TYR A 2 -0.57 27.99 25.05
C TYR A 2 0.38 28.63 24.03
N PHE A 3 1.41 27.89 23.61
CA PHE A 3 2.19 28.27 22.44
C PHE A 3 1.31 28.02 21.21
N THR A 4 0.75 29.09 20.65
CA THR A 4 0.24 29.11 19.29
C THR A 4 1.42 28.88 18.36
N ALA A 5 1.53 27.66 17.82
CA ALA A 5 2.44 27.37 16.73
C ALA A 5 2.03 28.24 15.53
N ILE A 6 2.87 29.22 15.20
CA ILE A 6 2.76 29.94 13.94
C ILE A 6 3.03 28.90 12.85
N SER A 7 1.97 28.50 12.14
CA SER A 7 2.08 27.72 10.92
C SER A 7 2.75 28.61 9.88
N PHE A 8 4.06 28.43 9.70
CA PHE A 8 4.72 28.90 8.50
C PHE A 8 4.16 28.11 7.31
N PRO A 9 3.88 28.75 6.16
CA PRO A 9 3.48 28.02 4.97
C PRO A 9 4.56 26.99 4.66
N MET A 10 4.18 25.72 4.46
CA MET A 10 5.11 24.69 3.98
C MET A 10 5.69 25.16 2.65
N ILE A 11 6.99 25.45 2.64
CA ILE A 11 7.71 25.85 1.43
C ILE A 11 8.14 24.57 0.72
N ASP A 12 7.70 24.38 -0.52
CA ASP A 12 8.19 23.29 -1.36
C ASP A 12 9.55 23.66 -1.95
N ILE A 13 10.52 22.78 -1.74
CA ILE A 13 11.87 22.86 -2.29
C ILE A 13 11.90 21.97 -3.53
N THR A 14 11.80 22.61 -4.69
CA THR A 14 11.69 21.92 -5.99
C THR A 14 13.00 21.94 -6.78
N SER A 15 14.01 22.66 -6.28
CA SER A 15 15.31 22.87 -6.93
C SER A 15 16.37 23.30 -5.91
N PHE A 16 17.65 23.21 -6.28
CA PHE A 16 18.71 23.73 -5.43
C PHE A 16 18.60 25.25 -5.25
N GLU A 17 18.14 26.00 -6.26
CA GLU A 17 17.94 27.44 -6.17
C GLU A 17 16.92 27.82 -5.09
N THR A 18 15.84 27.04 -4.97
CA THR A 18 14.84 27.24 -3.88
C THR A 18 15.42 26.91 -2.51
N LEU A 19 16.27 25.89 -2.41
CA LEU A 19 16.98 25.55 -1.17
C LEU A 19 17.98 26.64 -0.77
N ASP A 20 18.77 27.11 -1.73
CA ASP A 20 19.77 28.17 -1.59
C ASP A 20 19.16 29.47 -1.05
N LYS A 21 18.02 29.85 -1.64
CA LYS A 21 17.22 30.97 -1.17
C LYS A 21 16.72 30.75 0.25
N ALA A 22 16.25 29.55 0.58
CA ALA A 22 15.77 29.24 1.93
C ALA A 22 16.89 29.30 2.97
N ILE A 23 18.09 28.77 2.66
CA ILE A 23 19.28 28.82 3.53
C ILE A 23 19.73 30.26 3.75
N SER A 24 19.84 31.06 2.69
CA SER A 24 20.28 32.46 2.80
C SER A 24 19.31 33.35 3.59
N LEU A 25 18.00 33.09 3.50
CA LEU A 25 16.97 33.80 4.27
C LEU A 25 16.84 33.28 5.70
N ALA A 26 17.39 32.10 6.00
CA ALA A 26 17.20 31.47 7.30
C ALA A 26 17.88 32.23 8.44
N GLY A 27 18.85 33.12 8.20
CA GLY A 27 19.45 33.99 9.22
C GLY A 27 20.31 33.27 10.29
N GLY A 28 21.34 33.96 10.78
CA GLY A 28 22.37 33.34 11.62
C GLY A 28 23.43 32.58 10.80
N GLU A 29 24.38 31.95 11.47
CA GLU A 29 25.43 31.14 10.83
C GLU A 29 24.95 29.69 10.69
N PRO A 30 24.68 29.20 9.46
CA PRO A 30 24.18 27.85 9.25
C PRO A 30 25.30 26.84 9.46
N THR A 31 24.97 25.71 10.09
CA THR A 31 25.97 24.69 10.49
C THR A 31 25.63 23.30 9.97
N VAL A 32 24.34 22.93 9.98
CA VAL A 32 23.87 21.60 9.58
C VAL A 32 22.60 21.74 8.77
N LEU A 33 22.55 21.05 7.63
CA LEU A 33 21.35 20.79 6.87
C LEU A 33 20.89 19.37 7.18
N GLU A 34 19.79 19.25 7.92
CA GLU A 34 19.15 17.99 8.29
C GLU A 34 18.01 17.69 7.31
N ALA A 35 17.99 16.47 6.77
CA ALA A 35 16.89 15.91 6.00
C ALA A 35 16.31 14.71 6.75
N LEU A 36 15.00 14.71 7.01
CA LEU A 36 14.28 13.62 7.68
C LEU A 36 12.99 13.31 6.95
N TRP A 37 12.64 12.02 6.89
CA TRP A 37 11.36 11.60 6.34
C TRP A 37 10.21 11.96 7.28
N ASP A 38 9.12 12.40 6.68
CA ASP A 38 7.81 12.49 7.31
C ASP A 38 6.75 12.10 6.27
N GLY A 39 5.59 11.65 6.74
CA GLY A 39 4.55 11.11 5.90
C GLY A 39 3.91 9.84 6.44
N ASN A 40 3.01 9.28 5.64
CA ASN A 40 2.31 8.04 5.93
C ASN A 40 1.87 7.39 4.61
N THR A 41 0.92 6.46 4.66
CA THR A 41 0.39 5.76 3.49
C THR A 41 -0.23 6.67 2.41
N THR A 42 -0.44 7.97 2.69
CA THR A 42 -0.95 8.96 1.73
C THR A 42 0.15 9.76 1.02
N GLY A 43 1.41 9.61 1.43
CA GLY A 43 2.56 10.27 0.81
C GLY A 43 3.73 10.49 1.77
N TRP A 44 4.92 10.11 1.33
CA TRP A 44 6.20 10.47 1.94
C TRP A 44 6.81 11.76 1.36
N TYR A 45 7.53 12.50 2.20
CA TYR A 45 8.31 13.67 1.83
C TYR A 45 9.48 13.87 2.80
N LEU A 46 10.45 14.69 2.43
CA LEU A 46 11.59 15.02 3.28
C LEU A 46 11.45 16.43 3.85
N TYR A 47 11.43 16.55 5.18
CA TYR A 47 11.60 17.84 5.85
C TYR A 47 13.06 18.25 5.90
N LEU A 48 13.30 19.50 5.53
CA LEU A 48 14.61 20.13 5.61
C LEU A 48 14.63 21.09 6.80
N ASN A 49 15.52 20.80 7.74
CA ASN A 49 15.79 21.63 8.91
C ASN A 49 17.21 22.18 8.83
N LEU A 50 17.37 23.47 9.11
CA LEU A 50 18.66 24.13 9.17
C LEU A 50 19.00 24.45 10.63
N HIS A 51 20.13 23.92 11.10
CA HIS A 51 20.69 24.30 12.39
C HIS A 51 21.53 25.56 12.23
N VAL A 52 21.14 26.63 12.91
CA VAL A 52 21.81 27.93 12.84
C VAL A 52 22.34 28.34 14.21
N THR A 53 23.49 29.02 14.21
CA THR A 53 24.04 29.68 15.39
C THR A 53 23.82 31.18 15.29
N ILE A 54 23.12 31.75 16.27
CA ILE A 54 22.87 33.18 16.37
C ILE A 54 23.81 33.75 17.42
N LYS A 55 24.76 34.59 16.98
CA LYS A 55 25.68 35.31 17.86
C LYS A 55 25.06 36.66 18.23
N ARG A 56 24.93 36.94 19.52
CA ARG A 56 24.62 38.26 20.09
C ARG A 56 25.78 38.68 21.00
N LEU A 57 25.89 39.97 21.31
CA LEU A 57 26.90 40.47 22.25
C LEU A 57 26.78 39.67 23.57
N PHE A 58 27.80 38.85 23.87
CA PHE A 58 27.93 37.95 25.03
C PHE A 58 27.20 36.60 25.05
N PHE A 59 26.39 36.25 24.03
CA PHE A 59 25.70 34.94 24.02
C PHE A 59 25.59 34.35 22.61
N SER A 60 25.75 33.03 22.50
CA SER A 60 25.43 32.25 21.31
C SER A 60 24.22 31.37 21.58
N LYS A 61 23.26 31.36 20.66
CA LYS A 61 22.07 30.50 20.73
C LYS A 61 22.02 29.61 19.50
N LYS A 62 21.82 28.31 19.70
CA LYS A 62 21.52 27.35 18.64
C LYS A 62 20.01 27.32 18.40
N GLU A 63 19.60 27.39 17.15
CA GLU A 63 18.19 27.26 16.75
C GLU A 63 18.09 26.29 15.58
N ILE A 64 16.96 25.58 15.52
CA ILE A 64 16.59 24.76 14.37
C ILE A 64 15.48 25.50 13.62
N ARG A 65 15.69 25.72 12.32
CA ARG A 65 14.71 26.39 11.45
C ARG A 65 14.25 25.40 10.40
N TYR A 66 12.94 25.16 10.34
CA TYR A 66 12.35 24.48 9.19
C TYR A 66 12.47 25.41 7.97
N ILE A 67 13.10 24.91 6.91
CA ILE A 67 13.36 25.72 5.70
C ILE A 67 12.58 25.24 4.47
N GLY A 68 11.91 24.09 4.54
CA GLY A 68 11.03 23.60 3.50
C GLY A 68 10.97 22.07 3.44
N LYS A 69 10.29 21.54 2.43
CA LYS A 69 10.19 20.10 2.17
C LYS A 69 10.49 19.74 0.72
N ILE A 70 11.02 18.54 0.51
CA ILE A 70 11.12 17.92 -0.81
C ILE A 70 9.97 16.94 -0.96
N SER A 71 9.11 17.15 -1.95
CA SER A 71 7.98 16.26 -2.23
C SER A 71 7.73 16.22 -3.74
N LEU A 72 7.72 15.01 -4.33
CA LEU A 72 7.50 14.80 -5.77
C LEU A 72 6.15 14.10 -6.05
N GLY A 73 5.17 14.24 -5.16
CA GLY A 73 3.80 13.73 -5.32
C GLY A 73 3.43 12.57 -4.39
N GLY A 74 2.25 11.97 -4.58
CA GLY A 74 1.74 10.89 -3.74
C GLY A 74 2.41 9.52 -3.98
N ASP A 75 2.24 8.60 -3.03
CA ASP A 75 2.85 7.26 -3.03
C ASP A 75 2.22 6.24 -4.00
N ILE A 76 1.34 6.67 -4.91
CA ILE A 76 0.86 5.81 -6.02
C ILE A 76 2.03 5.26 -6.86
N ARG A 77 3.19 5.92 -6.77
CA ARG A 77 4.47 5.56 -7.39
C ARG A 77 5.04 4.23 -6.89
N LEU A 78 4.79 3.84 -5.63
CA LEU A 78 5.15 2.52 -5.08
C LEU A 78 4.37 1.38 -5.75
N PHE A 79 3.18 1.70 -6.27
CA PHE A 79 2.34 0.76 -7.00
C PHE A 79 2.60 0.81 -8.52
N ASN A 80 3.22 1.87 -9.04
CA ASN A 80 3.47 2.11 -10.47
C ASN A 80 4.90 1.76 -10.96
N LYS A 81 5.68 0.98 -10.19
CA LYS A 81 6.99 0.43 -10.61
C LYS A 81 8.09 1.46 -10.98
N ILE A 82 8.09 2.67 -10.41
CA ILE A 82 9.12 3.69 -10.68
C ILE A 82 10.37 3.45 -9.80
N VAL A 83 11.57 3.48 -10.41
CA VAL A 83 12.88 3.33 -9.74
C VAL A 83 13.74 4.61 -10.01
N PRO A 84 14.43 5.20 -9.01
CA PRO A 84 14.42 4.82 -7.60
C PRO A 84 13.03 5.07 -7.00
N PRO A 85 12.57 4.23 -6.06
CA PRO A 85 11.25 4.39 -5.45
C PRO A 85 11.10 5.74 -4.71
N TRP A 86 12.23 6.39 -4.38
CA TRP A 86 12.30 7.59 -3.54
C TRP A 86 13.18 8.68 -4.16
N PRO A 87 12.75 9.32 -5.27
CA PRO A 87 13.53 10.37 -5.94
C PRO A 87 13.83 11.56 -5.03
N GLU A 88 13.01 11.82 -4.01
CA GLU A 88 13.26 12.82 -2.97
C GLU A 88 14.58 12.57 -2.24
N ALA A 89 14.95 11.31 -2.00
CA ALA A 89 16.21 10.94 -1.34
C ALA A 89 17.43 11.28 -2.20
N GLU A 90 17.35 11.05 -3.51
CA GLU A 90 18.44 11.35 -4.45
C GLU A 90 18.62 12.87 -4.56
N LEU A 91 17.52 13.63 -4.69
CA LEU A 91 17.57 15.10 -4.66
C LEU A 91 18.16 15.63 -3.34
N ALA A 92 17.77 15.05 -2.20
CA ALA A 92 18.31 15.46 -0.92
C ALA A 92 19.83 15.23 -0.82
N LYS A 93 20.34 14.08 -1.31
CA LYS A 93 21.78 13.80 -1.37
C LYS A 93 22.52 14.78 -2.26
N GLU A 94 21.98 15.03 -3.46
CA GLU A 94 22.56 15.96 -4.43
C GLU A 94 22.62 17.39 -3.85
N TRP A 95 21.48 17.89 -3.39
CA TRP A 95 21.38 19.25 -2.85
C TRP A 95 22.12 19.40 -1.51
N GLY A 96 22.17 18.35 -0.71
CA GLY A 96 22.97 18.29 0.51
C GLY A 96 24.47 18.43 0.23
N LYS A 97 24.96 17.77 -0.83
CA LYS A 97 26.34 17.92 -1.31
C LYS A 97 26.60 19.34 -1.80
N MET A 98 25.72 19.90 -2.63
CA MET A 98 25.86 21.28 -3.11
C MET A 98 25.84 22.30 -1.96
N ALA A 99 25.00 22.09 -0.94
CA ALA A 99 24.95 22.93 0.24
C ALA A 99 26.22 22.81 1.10
N ASN A 100 26.80 21.60 1.21
CA ASN A 100 28.12 21.40 1.82
C ASN A 100 29.21 22.17 1.07
N GLU A 101 29.26 22.07 -0.26
CA GLU A 101 30.25 22.76 -1.09
C GLU A 101 30.14 24.29 -1.01
N LYS A 102 28.91 24.82 -1.04
CA LYS A 102 28.67 26.28 -1.06
C LYS A 102 28.80 26.94 0.31
N TYR A 103 28.33 26.27 1.37
CA TYR A 103 28.16 26.87 2.70
C TYR A 103 28.99 26.19 3.79
N GLY A 104 29.66 25.08 3.50
CA GLY A 104 30.40 24.29 4.49
C GLY A 104 29.50 23.54 5.48
N LEU A 105 28.22 23.32 5.15
CA LEU A 105 27.27 22.66 6.05
C LEU A 105 27.56 21.17 6.20
N ILE A 106 27.39 20.64 7.40
CA ILE A 106 27.26 19.20 7.57
C ILE A 106 25.89 18.79 7.02
N PHE A 107 25.86 17.87 6.06
CA PHE A 107 24.61 17.27 5.60
C PHE A 107 24.30 16.02 6.44
N TYR A 108 23.14 16.01 7.07
CA TYR A 108 22.67 14.90 7.90
C TYR A 108 21.39 14.31 7.33
N PHE A 109 21.48 13.07 6.83
CA PHE A 109 20.34 12.33 6.30
C PHE A 109 20.47 10.85 6.69
N PRO A 110 19.89 10.43 7.84
CA PRO A 110 20.14 9.11 8.41
C PRO A 110 19.44 7.95 7.67
N SER A 111 18.36 8.21 6.91
CA SER A 111 17.62 7.18 6.17
C SER A 111 17.57 7.49 4.68
N ASP A 112 18.72 7.37 4.04
CA ASP A 112 18.96 7.81 2.67
C ASP A 112 18.55 6.77 1.59
N LYS A 113 18.12 5.59 2.02
CA LYS A 113 17.69 4.48 1.14
C LYS A 113 16.18 4.32 1.04
N GLU A 114 15.45 4.66 2.10
CA GLU A 114 14.01 4.40 2.23
C GLU A 114 13.39 5.30 3.31
N PRO A 115 12.08 5.57 3.25
CA PRO A 115 11.38 6.32 4.28
C PRO A 115 11.42 5.67 5.65
N ASP A 116 11.79 6.48 6.65
CA ASP A 116 11.74 6.13 8.06
C ASP A 116 11.67 7.41 8.90
N SER A 117 10.49 7.69 9.44
CA SER A 117 10.24 8.87 10.28
C SER A 117 10.78 8.75 11.71
N ASN A 118 11.31 7.58 12.09
CA ASN A 118 11.79 7.31 13.45
C ASN A 118 13.30 7.47 13.59
N CYS A 119 13.99 7.97 12.56
CA CYS A 119 15.41 8.25 12.66
C CYS A 119 15.67 9.40 13.65
N PRO A 120 16.77 9.35 14.42
CA PRO A 120 17.11 10.44 15.33
C PRO A 120 17.33 11.72 14.54
N ARG A 121 16.95 12.84 15.16
CA ARG A 121 17.38 14.16 14.70
C ARG A 121 18.89 14.33 14.88
N TRP A 122 19.47 15.30 14.20
CA TRP A 122 20.89 15.64 14.31
C TRP A 122 21.31 15.81 15.77
N GLU A 123 20.52 16.53 16.57
CA GLU A 123 20.82 16.74 18.00
C GLU A 123 20.73 15.44 18.81
N GLN A 124 19.93 14.47 18.39
CA GLN A 124 19.70 13.20 19.07
C GLN A 124 20.63 12.08 18.59
N ARG A 125 21.41 12.29 17.52
CA ARG A 125 22.27 11.26 16.91
C ARG A 125 23.20 10.55 17.90
N HIS A 126 23.59 11.24 18.97
CA HIS A 126 24.47 10.72 20.02
C HIS A 126 23.78 9.72 20.95
N TRP A 127 22.44 9.65 20.95
CA TRP A 127 21.64 8.60 21.58
C TRP A 127 21.35 7.44 20.63
N GLY A 128 21.66 7.61 19.34
CA GLY A 128 21.41 6.61 18.32
C GLY A 128 22.43 5.48 18.35
N ILE A 129 22.00 4.30 17.95
CA ILE A 129 22.85 3.16 17.65
C ILE A 129 22.80 2.86 16.16
N GLN A 130 23.75 2.08 15.65
CA GLN A 130 23.69 1.58 14.27
C GLN A 130 22.82 0.33 14.23
N CYS A 131 21.87 0.30 13.30
CA CYS A 131 21.12 -0.90 12.95
C CYS A 131 22.09 -2.03 12.57
N ALA A 132 21.93 -3.21 13.18
CA ALA A 132 22.82 -4.35 12.96
C ALA A 132 22.85 -4.84 11.51
N ASP A 133 21.79 -4.58 10.72
CA ASP A 133 21.69 -5.06 9.34
C ASP A 133 22.11 -4.04 8.29
N CYS A 134 21.73 -2.78 8.47
CA CYS A 134 21.93 -1.75 7.44
C CYS A 134 22.78 -0.56 7.88
N ALA A 135 23.29 -0.57 9.12
CA ALA A 135 24.07 0.49 9.76
C ALA A 135 23.38 1.87 9.86
N LYS A 136 22.10 1.98 9.47
CA LYS A 136 21.25 3.16 9.69
C LYS A 136 21.23 3.54 11.16
N ILE A 137 21.39 4.83 11.47
CA ILE A 137 21.32 5.31 12.85
C ILE A 137 19.85 5.29 13.31
N ILE A 138 19.57 4.64 14.43
CA ILE A 138 18.23 4.51 15.01
C ILE A 138 18.24 4.84 16.49
N ILE A 139 17.12 5.31 17.02
CA ILE A 139 16.87 5.30 18.46
C ILE A 139 16.27 3.92 18.80
N PRO A 140 16.83 3.17 19.77
CA PRO A 140 16.23 1.92 20.22
C PRO A 140 14.77 2.11 20.60
N THR A 141 13.89 1.31 20.00
CA THR A 141 12.46 1.33 20.30
C THR A 141 12.18 0.88 21.74
N ASP A 142 11.14 1.46 22.33
CA ASP A 142 10.57 1.05 23.62
C ASP A 142 9.53 -0.09 23.47
N SER A 143 9.18 -0.45 22.24
CA SER A 143 8.24 -1.53 21.94
C SER A 143 8.78 -2.87 22.45
N PRO A 144 7.99 -3.65 23.22
CA PRO A 144 8.38 -4.99 23.63
C PRO A 144 8.37 -6.00 22.49
N TYR A 145 7.83 -5.64 21.32
CA TYR A 145 7.65 -6.52 20.17
C TYR A 145 8.74 -6.35 19.10
N LEU A 146 9.59 -5.32 19.21
CA LEU A 146 10.60 -5.00 18.22
C LEU A 146 12.00 -5.17 18.83
N PRO A 147 12.95 -5.81 18.12
CA PRO A 147 14.33 -5.87 18.59
C PRO A 147 14.96 -4.48 18.69
N LYS A 148 15.80 -4.28 19.69
CA LYS A 148 16.35 -2.96 20.03
C LYS A 148 17.53 -2.53 19.15
N ASP A 149 18.13 -3.46 18.44
CA ASP A 149 19.38 -3.33 17.68
C ASP A 149 19.17 -3.21 16.16
N ILE A 150 17.94 -3.26 15.67
CA ILE A 150 17.61 -3.18 14.25
C ILE A 150 16.53 -2.14 13.96
N CYS A 151 16.56 -1.56 12.77
CA CYS A 151 15.51 -0.63 12.34
C CYS A 151 14.24 -1.40 11.96
N TYR A 152 13.10 -0.71 11.97
CA TYR A 152 11.79 -1.29 11.67
C TYR A 152 11.75 -1.99 10.29
N ASN A 153 12.30 -1.37 9.26
CA ASN A 153 12.31 -1.93 7.91
C ASN A 153 13.17 -3.21 7.78
N CYS A 154 14.34 -3.24 8.46
CA CYS A 154 15.15 -4.45 8.53
C CYS A 154 14.45 -5.55 9.33
N TYR A 155 13.77 -5.22 10.43
CA TYR A 155 12.93 -6.16 11.15
C TYR A 155 11.84 -6.76 10.25
N LEU A 156 11.07 -5.93 9.54
CA LEU A 156 10.05 -6.41 8.60
C LEU A 156 10.64 -7.31 7.51
N THR A 157 11.83 -6.97 7.00
CA THR A 157 12.54 -7.80 6.02
C THR A 157 12.93 -9.16 6.61
N ARG A 158 13.44 -9.19 7.85
CA ARG A 158 13.75 -10.44 8.54
C ARG A 158 12.51 -11.30 8.75
N GLU A 159 11.42 -10.72 9.23
CA GLU A 159 10.14 -11.42 9.44
C GLU A 159 9.61 -12.00 8.13
N PHE A 160 9.63 -11.21 7.05
CA PHE A 160 9.19 -11.68 5.74
C PHE A 160 10.08 -12.80 5.18
N ASN A 161 11.41 -12.67 5.33
CA ASN A 161 12.34 -13.71 4.92
C ASN A 161 12.17 -14.99 5.75
N ASN A 162 11.89 -14.88 7.06
CA ASN A 162 11.58 -16.02 7.92
C ASN A 162 10.31 -16.74 7.45
N LYS A 163 9.26 -16.00 7.10
CA LYS A 163 8.02 -16.57 6.54
C LYS A 163 8.26 -17.34 5.24
N ILE A 164 9.08 -16.79 4.33
CA ILE A 164 9.49 -17.47 3.09
C ILE A 164 10.27 -18.75 3.41
N LYS A 165 11.27 -18.63 4.29
CA LYS A 165 12.15 -19.74 4.70
C LYS A 165 11.35 -20.89 5.31
N ASN A 166 10.41 -20.58 6.19
CA ASN A 166 9.60 -21.57 6.88
C ASN A 166 8.36 -22.02 6.10
N ALA A 167 8.15 -21.49 4.88
CA ALA A 167 6.96 -21.75 4.07
C ALA A 167 5.66 -21.53 4.88
N GLU A 168 5.60 -20.45 5.66
CA GLU A 168 4.44 -20.12 6.48
C GLU A 168 3.21 -19.86 5.60
N PRO A 169 2.00 -20.28 6.03
CA PRO A 169 0.77 -20.02 5.30
C PRO A 169 0.63 -18.53 4.97
N ASN A 170 0.26 -18.24 3.73
CA ASN A 170 -0.06 -16.89 3.27
C ASN A 170 -1.57 -16.79 3.07
N ASP A 171 -2.11 -15.59 3.21
CA ASP A 171 -3.55 -15.34 3.21
C ASP A 171 -4.23 -15.92 1.96
N ASN A 172 -5.37 -16.59 2.17
CA ASN A 172 -6.14 -17.25 1.13
C ASN A 172 -7.01 -16.20 0.41
N GLY A 173 -6.43 -15.54 -0.58
CA GLY A 173 -7.13 -14.53 -1.37
C GLY A 173 -8.07 -15.10 -2.43
N VAL A 174 -9.05 -14.28 -2.81
CA VAL A 174 -9.94 -14.50 -3.96
C VAL A 174 -9.94 -13.24 -4.81
N ASN A 175 -9.62 -13.39 -6.10
CA ASN A 175 -9.83 -12.34 -7.08
C ASN A 175 -11.09 -12.62 -7.89
N LEU A 176 -11.86 -11.58 -8.19
CA LEU A 176 -13.09 -11.66 -8.98
C LEU A 176 -12.91 -10.87 -10.28
N TYR A 177 -13.30 -11.48 -11.39
CA TYR A 177 -13.32 -10.89 -12.72
C TYR A 177 -14.68 -11.08 -13.40
N MET A 178 -15.07 -10.11 -14.23
CA MET A 178 -16.00 -10.37 -15.33
C MET A 178 -15.20 -10.81 -16.55
N VAL A 179 -15.67 -11.85 -17.22
CA VAL A 179 -14.95 -12.47 -18.35
C VAL A 179 -15.89 -12.71 -19.51
N LYS A 180 -15.46 -12.30 -20.69
CA LYS A 180 -16.12 -12.55 -21.97
C LYS A 180 -15.07 -12.79 -23.02
N ASP A 181 -15.11 -13.95 -23.67
CA ASP A 181 -14.06 -14.38 -24.60
C ASP A 181 -12.66 -14.26 -23.95
N GLU A 182 -11.80 -13.39 -24.50
CA GLU A 182 -10.47 -13.08 -23.97
C GLU A 182 -10.41 -11.75 -23.19
N GLU A 183 -11.55 -11.07 -22.99
CA GLU A 183 -11.64 -9.83 -22.21
C GLU A 183 -11.85 -10.13 -20.71
N TYR A 184 -11.08 -9.45 -19.87
CA TYR A 184 -11.13 -9.58 -18.40
C TYR A 184 -11.28 -8.22 -17.75
N ILE A 185 -12.34 -8.04 -16.97
CA ILE A 185 -12.57 -6.83 -16.17
C ILE A 185 -12.40 -7.19 -14.70
N TYR A 186 -11.35 -6.66 -14.06
CA TYR A 186 -11.08 -6.88 -12.65
C TYR A 186 -12.12 -6.18 -11.77
N LEU A 187 -12.81 -6.94 -10.92
CA LEU A 187 -13.82 -6.42 -10.00
C LEU A 187 -13.28 -6.22 -8.57
N GLY A 188 -12.23 -6.95 -8.18
CA GLY A 188 -11.57 -6.74 -6.90
C GLY A 188 -10.95 -7.99 -6.28
N TYR A 189 -10.29 -7.78 -5.15
CA TYR A 189 -9.68 -8.79 -4.29
C TYR A 189 -10.34 -8.79 -2.92
N SER A 190 -10.45 -9.97 -2.33
CA SER A 190 -10.80 -10.14 -0.93
C SER A 190 -10.02 -11.30 -0.31
N SER A 191 -9.69 -11.21 0.98
CA SER A 191 -9.08 -12.32 1.75
C SER A 191 -10.04 -13.49 2.01
N SER A 192 -11.31 -13.34 1.64
CA SER A 192 -12.30 -14.42 1.68
C SER A 192 -13.45 -14.13 0.71
N LEU A 193 -14.18 -15.17 0.30
CA LEU A 193 -15.34 -15.02 -0.57
C LEU A 193 -16.37 -14.03 0.02
N ASP A 194 -16.54 -14.02 1.35
CA ASP A 194 -17.54 -13.22 2.06
C ASP A 194 -17.29 -11.70 1.98
N GLY A 195 -16.11 -11.27 1.54
CA GLY A 195 -15.80 -9.85 1.36
C GLY A 195 -16.39 -9.23 0.09
N PHE A 196 -16.91 -10.02 -0.85
CA PHE A 196 -17.56 -9.47 -2.04
C PHE A 196 -19.02 -9.06 -1.76
N PRO A 197 -19.52 -7.95 -2.31
CA PRO A 197 -20.92 -7.52 -2.15
C PRO A 197 -21.95 -8.57 -2.59
N ILE A 198 -21.61 -9.40 -3.58
CA ILE A 198 -22.46 -10.48 -4.10
C ILE A 198 -22.37 -11.78 -3.28
N ALA A 199 -21.43 -11.90 -2.35
CA ALA A 199 -21.14 -13.12 -1.60
C ALA A 199 -22.39 -13.79 -0.99
N PRO A 200 -23.30 -13.06 -0.30
CA PRO A 200 -24.47 -13.67 0.32
C PRO A 200 -25.39 -14.44 -0.63
N PHE A 201 -25.29 -14.18 -1.94
CA PHE A 201 -26.14 -14.78 -2.96
C PHE A 201 -25.46 -15.90 -3.74
N ILE A 202 -24.13 -16.00 -3.64
CA ILE A 202 -23.31 -16.92 -4.44
C ILE A 202 -22.60 -17.99 -3.62
N THR A 203 -22.45 -17.81 -2.30
CA THR A 203 -21.60 -18.67 -1.47
C THR A 203 -21.94 -20.16 -1.65
N GLU A 204 -23.22 -20.54 -1.63
CA GLU A 204 -23.61 -21.94 -1.83
C GLU A 204 -23.22 -22.49 -3.21
N ILE A 205 -23.49 -21.71 -4.28
CA ILE A 205 -23.19 -22.10 -5.66
C ILE A 205 -21.68 -22.25 -5.85
N VAL A 206 -20.93 -21.26 -5.37
CA VAL A 206 -19.48 -21.25 -5.48
C VAL A 206 -18.89 -22.42 -4.70
N GLN A 207 -19.24 -22.59 -3.42
CA GLN A 207 -18.71 -23.68 -2.59
C GLN A 207 -19.05 -25.08 -3.14
N ALA A 208 -20.21 -25.25 -3.77
CA ALA A 208 -20.59 -26.51 -4.40
C ALA A 208 -19.75 -26.84 -5.65
N ARG A 209 -19.26 -25.83 -6.37
CA ARG A 209 -18.43 -25.99 -7.57
C ARG A 209 -16.93 -26.01 -7.30
N ARG A 210 -16.52 -25.69 -6.07
CA ARG A 210 -15.11 -25.64 -5.70
C ARG A 210 -14.47 -27.02 -5.70
N GLU A 211 -13.34 -27.13 -6.38
CA GLU A 211 -12.51 -28.33 -6.34
C GLU A 211 -11.44 -28.28 -5.25
N LYS A 212 -11.22 -27.10 -4.65
CA LYS A 212 -10.26 -26.88 -3.55
C LYS A 212 -8.82 -27.27 -3.90
N ARG A 213 -8.47 -27.24 -5.19
CA ARG A 213 -7.09 -27.28 -5.67
C ARG A 213 -6.31 -26.06 -5.18
N LEU A 214 -4.98 -26.12 -5.26
CA LEU A 214 -4.11 -25.00 -4.85
C LEU A 214 -4.50 -23.70 -5.58
N VAL A 215 -4.76 -23.80 -6.89
CA VAL A 215 -5.46 -22.80 -7.69
C VAL A 215 -6.80 -23.40 -8.10
N ASP A 216 -7.89 -22.73 -7.74
CA ASP A 216 -9.25 -23.18 -8.00
C ASP A 216 -9.98 -22.02 -8.69
N ILE A 217 -10.61 -22.29 -9.83
CA ILE A 217 -11.29 -21.27 -10.64
C ILE A 217 -12.75 -21.68 -10.72
N VAL A 218 -13.63 -20.84 -10.17
CA VAL A 218 -15.08 -21.08 -10.23
C VAL A 218 -15.71 -20.05 -11.15
N THR A 219 -16.44 -20.54 -12.16
CA THR A 219 -17.21 -19.71 -13.09
C THR A 219 -18.69 -19.72 -12.73
N LEU A 220 -19.30 -18.53 -12.73
CA LEU A 220 -20.74 -18.34 -12.68
C LEU A 220 -21.19 -17.83 -14.06
N GLU A 221 -22.04 -18.62 -14.72
CA GLU A 221 -22.53 -18.34 -16.07
C GLU A 221 -23.77 -17.44 -16.03
N GLU A 222 -24.24 -17.00 -17.20
CA GLU A 222 -25.42 -16.12 -17.35
C GLU A 222 -26.63 -16.56 -16.52
N ARG A 223 -26.91 -17.88 -16.48
CA ARG A 223 -28.02 -18.43 -15.70
C ARG A 223 -27.85 -18.20 -14.20
N ASP A 224 -26.64 -18.38 -13.68
CA ASP A 224 -26.35 -18.15 -12.26
C ASP A 224 -26.49 -16.66 -11.94
N ILE A 225 -25.92 -15.81 -12.81
CA ILE A 225 -25.94 -14.36 -12.68
C ILE A 225 -27.39 -13.84 -12.68
N SER A 226 -28.26 -14.40 -13.52
CA SER A 226 -29.68 -14.08 -13.55
C SER A 226 -30.39 -14.46 -12.25
N ILE A 227 -30.12 -15.64 -11.68
CA ILE A 227 -30.68 -16.06 -10.38
C ILE A 227 -30.17 -15.13 -9.25
N ILE A 228 -28.90 -14.74 -9.31
CA ILE A 228 -28.29 -13.83 -8.33
C ILE A 228 -28.96 -12.45 -8.41
N LYS A 229 -29.22 -11.95 -9.62
CA LYS A 229 -29.94 -10.69 -9.83
C LYS A 229 -31.29 -10.69 -9.11
N GLU A 230 -32.11 -11.72 -9.37
CA GLU A 230 -33.43 -11.83 -8.74
C GLU A 230 -33.34 -11.83 -7.21
N LYS A 231 -32.36 -12.54 -6.63
CA LYS A 231 -32.14 -12.55 -5.18
C LYS A 231 -31.70 -11.20 -4.63
N ILE A 232 -30.82 -10.48 -5.35
CA ILE A 232 -30.39 -9.13 -4.96
C ILE A 232 -31.57 -8.18 -5.00
N GLU A 233 -32.38 -8.21 -6.06
CA GLU A 233 -33.58 -7.38 -6.19
C GLU A 233 -34.59 -7.64 -5.06
N GLN A 234 -34.85 -8.91 -4.73
CA GLN A 234 -35.71 -9.27 -3.59
C GLN A 234 -35.17 -8.74 -2.26
N ALA A 235 -33.86 -8.87 -2.03
CA ALA A 235 -33.24 -8.35 -0.81
C ALA A 235 -33.29 -6.82 -0.75
N LEU A 236 -33.10 -6.16 -1.89
CA LEU A 236 -33.15 -4.70 -2.00
C LEU A 236 -34.58 -4.19 -1.80
N ASP A 237 -35.59 -4.82 -2.41
CA ASP A 237 -37.02 -4.53 -2.21
C ASP A 237 -37.40 -4.57 -0.73
N GLN A 238 -36.96 -5.61 -0.01
CA GLN A 238 -37.19 -5.73 1.44
C GLN A 238 -36.53 -4.59 2.23
N LYS A 239 -35.34 -4.16 1.83
CA LYS A 239 -34.59 -3.09 2.52
C LYS A 239 -35.16 -1.72 2.26
N VAL A 240 -35.55 -1.42 1.02
CA VAL A 240 -36.13 -0.12 0.67
C VAL A 240 -37.55 0.03 1.19
N ALA A 241 -38.31 -1.06 1.36
CA ALA A 241 -39.67 -1.02 1.94
C ALA A 241 -39.70 -0.48 3.38
N VAL A 242 -38.62 -0.65 4.14
CA VAL A 242 -38.48 -0.14 5.51
C VAL A 242 -37.45 1.00 5.62
N TYR A 243 -37.04 1.56 4.48
CA TYR A 243 -36.07 2.64 4.43
C TYR A 243 -36.58 3.86 5.21
N LYS A 244 -35.66 4.49 5.94
CA LYS A 244 -35.87 5.76 6.61
C LYS A 244 -34.81 6.73 6.13
N SER A 245 -35.22 7.95 5.80
CA SER A 245 -34.29 8.98 5.35
C SER A 245 -33.16 9.18 6.35
N ALA A 246 -31.98 9.47 5.83
CA ALA A 246 -30.77 9.68 6.59
C ALA A 246 -30.77 11.06 7.28
N GLU A 247 -31.54 11.17 8.35
CA GLU A 247 -31.54 12.35 9.19
C GLU A 247 -30.48 12.24 10.29
N PHE A 248 -29.73 13.31 10.48
CA PHE A 248 -28.85 13.41 11.65
C PHE A 248 -29.72 13.61 12.88
N SER A 249 -29.40 12.91 13.98
CA SER A 249 -30.00 13.21 15.28
C SER A 249 -29.89 14.72 15.56
N PRO A 250 -30.92 15.35 16.18
CA PRO A 250 -30.85 16.75 16.60
C PRO A 250 -29.57 17.08 17.40
N ASP A 251 -29.09 16.11 18.19
CA ASP A 251 -27.91 16.25 19.05
C ASP A 251 -26.58 15.94 18.33
N PHE A 252 -26.59 15.57 17.05
CA PHE A 252 -25.37 15.21 16.32
C PHE A 252 -24.49 16.44 16.08
N PRO A 253 -23.20 16.44 16.47
CA PRO A 253 -22.42 17.67 16.50
C PRO A 253 -22.13 18.21 15.09
N GLN A 254 -22.40 19.50 14.90
CA GLN A 254 -22.43 20.16 13.58
C GLN A 254 -21.06 20.15 12.87
N ASN A 255 -19.97 20.19 13.64
CA ASN A 255 -18.60 20.14 13.13
C ASN A 255 -18.29 18.79 12.44
N PHE A 256 -18.93 17.69 12.85
CA PHE A 256 -18.74 16.39 12.21
C PHE A 256 -19.61 16.20 10.96
N LYS A 257 -20.77 16.88 10.86
CA LYS A 257 -21.67 16.72 9.71
C LYS A 257 -21.01 17.05 8.37
N ARG A 258 -20.10 18.03 8.34
CA ARG A 258 -19.39 18.45 7.12
C ARG A 258 -18.48 17.37 6.55
N ASN A 259 -18.03 16.43 7.38
CA ASN A 259 -17.11 15.36 6.97
C ASN A 259 -17.84 14.07 6.59
N ILE A 260 -19.16 14.03 6.78
CA ILE A 260 -19.98 12.85 6.50
C ILE A 260 -20.59 12.98 5.11
N LYS A 261 -20.17 12.08 4.22
CA LYS A 261 -20.65 12.06 2.84
C LYS A 261 -22.03 11.41 2.79
N ARG A 262 -22.95 12.06 2.08
CA ARG A 262 -24.20 11.46 1.63
C ARG A 262 -23.98 10.82 0.27
N LEU A 263 -24.43 9.58 0.11
CA LEU A 263 -24.46 8.88 -1.17
C LEU A 263 -25.90 8.89 -1.66
N THR A 264 -26.13 9.30 -2.91
CA THR A 264 -27.44 9.11 -3.54
C THR A 264 -27.37 7.90 -4.45
N VAL A 265 -28.32 6.97 -4.29
CA VAL A 265 -28.48 5.81 -5.17
C VAL A 265 -29.86 5.82 -5.80
N GLU A 266 -30.00 5.20 -6.97
CA GLU A 266 -31.27 5.03 -7.67
C GLU A 266 -31.64 3.55 -7.75
N TYR A 267 -32.90 3.22 -7.46
CA TYR A 267 -33.41 1.87 -7.60
C TYR A 267 -34.90 1.90 -7.99
N LYS A 268 -35.26 1.22 -9.09
CA LYS A 268 -36.61 1.19 -9.68
C LYS A 268 -37.22 2.60 -9.84
N GLY A 269 -36.43 3.55 -10.33
CA GLY A 269 -36.82 4.95 -10.56
C GLY A 269 -36.98 5.80 -9.29
N ASN A 270 -36.69 5.26 -8.11
CA ASN A 270 -36.71 6.00 -6.85
C ASN A 270 -35.30 6.35 -6.40
N ARG A 271 -35.13 7.54 -5.82
CA ARG A 271 -33.84 8.03 -5.31
C ARG A 271 -33.79 7.88 -3.79
N TYR A 272 -32.68 7.34 -3.29
CA TYR A 272 -32.44 7.13 -1.86
C TYR A 272 -31.18 7.87 -1.42
N GLU A 273 -31.28 8.67 -0.36
CA GLU A 273 -30.12 9.30 0.28
C GLU A 273 -29.58 8.42 1.42
N LEU A 274 -28.32 8.04 1.33
CA LEU A 274 -27.65 7.11 2.23
C LEU A 274 -26.56 7.83 3.02
N ILE A 275 -26.47 7.51 4.31
CA ILE A 275 -25.32 7.85 5.18
C ILE A 275 -24.75 6.53 5.69
N GLU A 276 -23.93 5.87 4.87
CA GLU A 276 -23.40 4.53 5.15
C GLU A 276 -22.55 4.47 6.43
N GLN A 277 -21.84 5.57 6.74
CA GLN A 277 -20.96 5.68 7.92
C GLN A 277 -21.70 5.66 9.26
N LEU A 278 -22.96 6.10 9.28
CA LEU A 278 -23.75 6.22 10.51
C LEU A 278 -24.91 5.22 10.59
N CYS A 279 -25.32 4.64 9.46
CA CYS A 279 -26.48 3.77 9.39
C CYS A 279 -26.14 2.45 8.69
N LYS A 280 -26.15 1.37 9.46
CA LYS A 280 -25.88 0.01 8.95
C LYS A 280 -26.86 -0.40 7.85
N GLU A 281 -28.13 0.00 7.94
CA GLU A 281 -29.12 -0.30 6.89
C GLU A 281 -28.83 0.49 5.61
N HIS A 282 -28.35 1.72 5.69
CA HIS A 282 -27.90 2.48 4.51
C HIS A 282 -26.69 1.83 3.86
N SER A 283 -25.71 1.39 4.65
CA SER A 283 -24.56 0.65 4.13
C SER A 283 -24.99 -0.64 3.41
N LYS A 284 -25.98 -1.36 3.93
CA LYS A 284 -26.56 -2.54 3.25
C LYS A 284 -27.25 -2.18 1.94
N ILE A 285 -28.09 -1.14 1.92
CA ILE A 285 -28.76 -0.68 0.68
C ILE A 285 -27.71 -0.28 -0.37
N GLY A 286 -26.73 0.54 0.00
CA GLY A 286 -25.66 0.95 -0.91
C GLY A 286 -24.84 -0.22 -1.43
N SER A 287 -24.53 -1.20 -0.58
CA SER A 287 -23.85 -2.43 -0.99
C SER A 287 -24.68 -3.27 -1.96
N LEU A 288 -25.99 -3.40 -1.74
CA LEU A 288 -26.89 -4.16 -2.62
C LEU A 288 -27.08 -3.47 -3.97
N VAL A 289 -27.17 -2.13 -4.00
CA VAL A 289 -27.23 -1.38 -5.26
C VAL A 289 -25.95 -1.59 -6.07
N ARG A 290 -24.76 -1.46 -5.45
CA ARG A 290 -23.47 -1.72 -6.13
C ARG A 290 -23.35 -3.16 -6.63
N ALA A 291 -23.89 -4.12 -5.87
CA ALA A 291 -23.94 -5.52 -6.28
C ALA A 291 -24.86 -5.72 -7.50
N LEU A 292 -26.04 -5.09 -7.49
CA LEU A 292 -26.98 -5.14 -8.61
C LEU A 292 -26.40 -4.49 -9.87
N GLU A 293 -25.76 -3.32 -9.75
CA GLU A 293 -25.08 -2.64 -10.87
C GLU A 293 -24.01 -3.55 -11.50
N THR A 294 -23.19 -4.21 -10.67
CA THR A 294 -22.19 -5.18 -11.16
C THR A 294 -22.84 -6.33 -11.94
N VAL A 295 -23.94 -6.86 -11.43
CA VAL A 295 -24.69 -7.96 -12.07
C VAL A 295 -25.38 -7.53 -13.35
N ASP A 296 -25.99 -6.35 -13.37
CA ASP A 296 -26.62 -5.77 -14.57
C ASP A 296 -25.59 -5.49 -15.67
N ASN A 297 -24.41 -4.99 -15.31
CA ASN A 297 -23.29 -4.82 -16.24
C ASN A 297 -22.83 -6.16 -16.81
N ALA A 298 -22.76 -7.21 -15.99
CA ALA A 298 -22.40 -8.54 -16.47
C ALA A 298 -23.44 -9.10 -17.45
N ILE A 299 -24.74 -9.00 -17.13
CA ILE A 299 -25.82 -9.48 -18.01
C ILE A 299 -25.87 -8.68 -19.32
N SER A 300 -25.84 -7.35 -19.24
CA SER A 300 -25.93 -6.49 -20.44
C SER A 300 -24.72 -6.62 -21.36
N GLY A 301 -23.55 -6.91 -20.80
CA GLY A 301 -22.32 -7.15 -21.55
C GLY A 301 -22.12 -8.59 -22.00
N ASP A 302 -22.96 -9.54 -21.58
CA ASP A 302 -22.79 -10.98 -21.80
C ASP A 302 -21.45 -11.50 -21.21
N TYR A 303 -21.19 -11.12 -19.95
CA TYR A 303 -20.04 -11.57 -19.18
C TYR A 303 -20.42 -12.68 -18.20
N CYS A 304 -19.48 -13.58 -17.94
CA CYS A 304 -19.49 -14.50 -16.81
C CYS A 304 -18.67 -13.94 -15.63
N PHE A 305 -18.89 -14.44 -14.42
CA PHE A 305 -17.99 -14.15 -13.29
C PHE A 305 -16.99 -15.29 -13.09
N ASN A 306 -15.70 -14.97 -13.02
CA ASN A 306 -14.65 -15.89 -12.63
C ASN A 306 -14.05 -15.52 -11.27
N PHE A 307 -14.07 -16.49 -10.35
CA PHE A 307 -13.42 -16.41 -9.04
C PHE A 307 -12.12 -17.20 -9.06
N TYR A 308 -11.00 -16.53 -8.88
CA TYR A 308 -9.67 -17.13 -8.79
C TYR A 308 -9.27 -17.26 -7.33
N PHE A 309 -9.32 -18.49 -6.81
CA PHE A 309 -8.96 -18.81 -5.44
C PHE A 309 -7.49 -19.22 -5.34
N LYS A 310 -6.81 -18.64 -4.35
CA LYS A 310 -5.46 -19.03 -3.92
C LYS A 310 -5.58 -19.83 -2.62
N ASN A 311 -5.57 -21.15 -2.71
CA ASN A 311 -5.75 -22.03 -1.56
C ASN A 311 -4.42 -22.61 -1.10
N GLY A 312 -4.09 -22.46 0.17
CA GLY A 312 -2.94 -23.15 0.77
C GLY A 312 -1.58 -22.71 0.20
N PHE A 313 -1.53 -21.55 -0.45
CA PHE A 313 -0.27 -20.92 -0.79
C PHE A 313 0.44 -20.49 0.49
N ASN A 314 1.75 -20.65 0.50
CA ASN A 314 2.60 -20.10 1.53
C ASN A 314 3.30 -18.82 1.05
N HIS A 315 4.04 -18.18 1.96
CA HIS A 315 4.82 -16.99 1.63
C HIS A 315 5.94 -17.26 0.61
N ARG A 316 6.45 -18.49 0.53
CA ARG A 316 7.46 -18.90 -0.45
C ARG A 316 6.90 -18.92 -1.87
N ASP A 317 5.74 -19.57 -2.06
CA ASP A 317 5.02 -19.64 -3.32
C ASP A 317 4.73 -18.23 -3.85
N ASP A 318 4.14 -17.38 -3.00
CA ASP A 318 3.79 -16.00 -3.34
C ASP A 318 5.01 -15.14 -3.69
N ALA A 319 6.09 -15.26 -2.92
CA ALA A 319 7.30 -14.50 -3.16
C ALA A 319 7.92 -14.87 -4.52
N VAL A 320 8.03 -16.16 -4.84
CA VAL A 320 8.55 -16.61 -6.15
C VAL A 320 7.68 -16.08 -7.28
N LEU A 321 6.35 -16.24 -7.22
CA LEU A 321 5.45 -15.74 -8.27
C LEU A 321 5.54 -14.22 -8.45
N ARG A 322 5.54 -13.45 -7.36
CA ARG A 322 5.67 -11.98 -7.42
C ARG A 322 7.01 -11.53 -7.99
N PHE A 323 8.09 -12.23 -7.66
CA PHE A 323 9.41 -11.94 -8.23
C PHE A 323 9.40 -12.13 -9.75
N VAL A 324 8.96 -13.29 -10.24
CA VAL A 324 8.91 -13.54 -11.69
C VAL A 324 7.97 -12.55 -12.38
N ASN A 325 6.77 -12.31 -11.82
CA ASN A 325 5.77 -11.44 -12.45
C ASN A 325 6.13 -9.95 -12.44
N PHE A 326 6.45 -9.40 -11.27
CA PHE A 326 6.59 -7.95 -11.09
C PHE A 326 8.02 -7.45 -11.21
N VAL A 327 9.00 -8.22 -10.71
CA VAL A 327 10.41 -7.81 -10.72
C VAL A 327 11.07 -8.17 -12.04
N SER A 328 10.79 -9.37 -12.55
CA SER A 328 11.35 -9.85 -13.83
C SER A 328 10.42 -9.67 -15.02
N ASN A 329 9.33 -8.92 -14.88
CA ASN A 329 8.37 -8.64 -15.95
C ASN A 329 7.80 -9.90 -16.64
N GLY A 330 7.54 -10.95 -15.86
CA GLY A 330 6.85 -12.17 -16.29
C GLY A 330 7.76 -13.28 -16.82
N SER A 331 9.07 -13.08 -16.95
CA SER A 331 10.00 -14.11 -17.45
C SER A 331 11.39 -13.95 -16.84
N THR A 332 12.00 -15.04 -16.38
CA THR A 332 13.36 -15.03 -15.81
C THR A 332 14.02 -16.40 -15.89
N SER A 333 15.33 -16.50 -15.63
CA SER A 333 15.99 -17.80 -15.47
C SER A 333 15.84 -18.37 -14.05
N ILE A 334 15.92 -19.70 -13.90
CA ILE A 334 15.98 -20.37 -12.59
C ILE A 334 17.16 -19.84 -11.77
N SER A 335 18.33 -19.68 -12.39
CA SER A 335 19.53 -19.13 -11.74
C SER A 335 19.31 -17.74 -11.13
N ALA A 336 18.54 -16.87 -11.78
CA ALA A 336 18.21 -15.55 -11.26
C ALA A 336 17.27 -15.63 -10.04
N ILE A 337 16.34 -16.59 -10.03
CA ILE A 337 15.47 -16.84 -8.86
C ILE A 337 16.31 -17.37 -7.69
N VAL A 338 17.22 -18.32 -7.93
CA VAL A 338 18.14 -18.84 -6.91
C VAL A 338 19.01 -17.72 -6.34
N GLN A 339 19.56 -16.86 -7.21
CA GLN A 339 20.34 -15.70 -6.78
C GLN A 339 19.50 -14.73 -5.92
N ARG A 340 18.25 -14.46 -6.31
CA ARG A 340 17.36 -13.55 -5.60
C ARG A 340 17.08 -13.97 -4.15
N TYR A 341 16.95 -15.27 -3.93
CA TYR A 341 16.62 -15.87 -2.63
C TYR A 341 17.83 -16.49 -1.92
N ASN A 342 19.05 -16.22 -2.41
CA ASN A 342 20.27 -16.68 -1.77
C ASN A 342 20.34 -16.19 -0.31
N GLY A 343 20.67 -17.09 0.61
CA GLY A 343 20.67 -16.83 2.06
C GLY A 343 19.30 -16.92 2.74
N ILE A 344 18.22 -17.07 1.97
CA ILE A 344 16.86 -17.30 2.48
C ILE A 344 16.43 -18.75 2.20
N LEU A 345 16.62 -19.20 0.95
CA LEU A 345 16.31 -20.53 0.46
C LEU A 345 17.56 -21.18 -0.15
N ASN A 346 17.60 -22.51 -0.16
CA ASN A 346 18.57 -23.25 -0.97
C ASN A 346 18.03 -23.50 -2.40
N GLU A 347 18.91 -23.94 -3.31
CA GLU A 347 18.54 -24.17 -4.71
C GLU A 347 17.43 -25.21 -4.87
N THR A 348 17.45 -26.30 -4.09
CA THR A 348 16.40 -27.34 -4.11
C THR A 348 15.04 -26.75 -3.75
N GLU A 349 14.96 -25.96 -2.67
CA GLU A 349 13.72 -25.32 -2.24
C GLU A 349 13.15 -24.37 -3.30
N VAL A 350 14.02 -23.66 -4.02
CA VAL A 350 13.62 -22.81 -5.14
C VAL A 350 13.07 -23.65 -6.28
N ARG A 351 13.78 -24.70 -6.69
CA ARG A 351 13.34 -25.60 -7.78
C ARG A 351 12.03 -26.30 -7.44
N ASP A 352 11.87 -26.82 -6.22
CA ASP A 352 10.64 -27.45 -5.76
C ASP A 352 9.46 -26.47 -5.80
N THR A 353 9.69 -25.21 -5.42
CA THR A 353 8.65 -24.16 -5.49
C THR A 353 8.27 -23.86 -6.94
N ILE A 354 9.24 -23.77 -7.84
CA ILE A 354 8.99 -23.51 -9.28
C ILE A 354 8.20 -24.69 -9.89
N THR A 355 8.62 -25.93 -9.66
CA THR A 355 7.92 -27.14 -10.14
C THR A 355 6.49 -27.19 -9.61
N LYS A 356 6.29 -26.97 -8.31
CA LYS A 356 4.95 -26.88 -7.71
C LYS A 356 4.09 -25.81 -8.38
N MET A 357 4.66 -24.66 -8.71
CA MET A 357 3.95 -23.56 -9.39
C MET A 357 3.66 -23.86 -10.87
N GLU A 358 4.50 -24.65 -11.53
CA GLU A 358 4.24 -25.17 -12.88
C GLU A 358 3.09 -26.21 -12.87
N GLU A 359 3.10 -27.15 -11.93
CA GLU A 359 2.07 -28.19 -11.79
C GLU A 359 0.66 -27.61 -11.60
N VAL A 360 0.55 -26.46 -10.94
CA VAL A 360 -0.73 -25.76 -10.72
C VAL A 360 -1.05 -24.73 -11.80
N GLY A 361 -0.24 -24.67 -12.87
CA GLY A 361 -0.45 -23.82 -14.04
C GLY A 361 -0.14 -22.34 -13.84
N CYS A 362 0.55 -21.96 -12.76
CA CYS A 362 0.98 -20.59 -12.51
C CYS A 362 2.23 -20.22 -13.33
N LEU A 363 3.13 -21.18 -13.53
CA LEU A 363 4.36 -21.00 -14.28
C LEU A 363 4.43 -21.98 -15.46
N THR A 364 5.27 -21.66 -16.44
CA THR A 364 5.75 -22.61 -17.45
C THR A 364 7.27 -22.62 -17.42
N ILE A 365 7.86 -23.80 -17.62
CA ILE A 365 9.31 -23.99 -17.65
C ILE A 365 9.76 -24.46 -19.05
N GLU A 366 10.63 -23.69 -19.69
CA GLU A 366 11.28 -24.04 -20.95
C GLU A 366 12.80 -24.04 -20.77
N GLY A 367 13.36 -25.23 -20.49
CA GLY A 367 14.77 -25.36 -20.14
C GLY A 367 15.07 -24.65 -18.81
N GLU A 368 15.89 -23.59 -18.85
CA GLU A 368 16.23 -22.79 -17.67
C GLU A 368 15.36 -21.54 -17.51
N ILE A 369 14.40 -21.31 -18.43
CA ILE A 369 13.53 -20.14 -18.43
C ILE A 369 12.21 -20.48 -17.75
N VAL A 370 11.78 -19.61 -16.84
CA VAL A 370 10.52 -19.68 -16.10
C VAL A 370 9.68 -18.47 -16.48
N GLN A 371 8.43 -18.70 -16.87
CA GLN A 371 7.50 -17.64 -17.30
C GLN A 371 6.18 -17.71 -16.52
N THR A 372 5.56 -16.55 -16.30
CA THR A 372 4.22 -16.49 -15.71
C THR A 372 3.13 -16.72 -16.74
N THR A 373 2.13 -17.50 -16.36
CA THR A 373 0.91 -17.68 -17.15
C THR A 373 -0.11 -16.58 -16.87
N ASP A 374 -1.20 -16.57 -17.64
CA ASP A 374 -2.34 -15.70 -17.37
C ASP A 374 -3.03 -16.01 -16.03
N ILE A 375 -2.93 -17.25 -15.54
CA ILE A 375 -3.45 -17.63 -14.22
C ILE A 375 -2.71 -16.85 -13.14
N THR A 376 -1.37 -16.78 -13.21
CA THR A 376 -0.58 -16.00 -12.25
C THR A 376 -0.97 -14.53 -12.23
N ARG A 377 -1.18 -13.91 -13.41
CA ARG A 377 -1.59 -12.50 -13.50
C ARG A 377 -2.97 -12.25 -12.91
N LYS A 378 -3.86 -13.25 -12.95
CA LYS A 378 -5.23 -13.15 -12.39
C LYS A 378 -5.26 -13.43 -10.88
N LEU A 379 -4.23 -14.10 -10.35
CA LEU A 379 -4.07 -14.40 -8.92
C LEU A 379 -3.33 -13.31 -8.13
N LEU A 380 -2.37 -12.62 -8.74
CA LEU A 380 -1.50 -11.61 -8.10
C LEU A 380 -2.05 -10.19 -8.22
#